data_AF-A0A9D4QQ62-F1
#
_entry.id   AF-A0A9D4QQ62-F1
#
_cell.length_a   1.000
_cell.length_b   1.000
_cell.length_c   1.000
_cell.angle_alpha   90.00
_cell.angle_beta   90.00
_cell.angle_gamma   90.00
#
_symmetry.space_group_name_H-M   'P 1'
#
loop_
_entity.id
_entity.type
_entity.pdbx_description
1 polymer ?
#
loop_
_entity_poly.entity_id
_entity_poly.type
_entity_poly.pdbx_seq_one_letter_code
_entity_poly.pdbx_strand_id
1 'polypeptide(L)'
;MWKWWSPVSLFNIAQYDSFILYALALNETLAAGENPRNGPIVVRRMWNRTFEGIGGPAYVNANGDRDTDFTLLDLNPNNGEFQAI
;
A
#
# COMPACT_ATOMS: atom_id res chain seq x y z
N MET A 1 -15.46 -11.99 -11.63
CA MET A 1 -16.29 -10.88 -12.15
C MET A 1 -15.66 -9.58 -11.67
N TRP A 2 -14.86 -8.93 -12.52
CA TRP A 2 -14.13 -7.71 -12.19
C TRP A 2 -15.00 -6.50 -12.53
N LYS A 3 -15.38 -5.70 -11.53
CA LYS A 3 -16.15 -4.47 -11.70
C LYS A 3 -15.18 -3.29 -11.71
N TRP A 4 -15.16 -2.54 -12.82
CA TRP A 4 -14.29 -1.38 -13.11
C TRP A 4 -14.54 -0.12 -12.27
N TRP A 5 -15.14 -0.28 -11.11
CA TRP A 5 -15.32 0.78 -10.13
C TRP A 5 -15.00 0.14 -8.78
N SER A 6 -13.78 0.33 -8.29
CA SER A 6 -13.65 0.34 -6.84
C SER A 6 -14.46 1.55 -6.38
N PRO A 7 -15.54 1.39 -5.59
CA PRO A 7 -16.29 2.52 -5.06
C PRO A 7 -15.43 3.39 -4.12
N VAL A 8 -14.19 2.98 -3.88
CA VAL A 8 -13.20 3.60 -3.01
C VAL A 8 -11.97 3.94 -3.86
N SER A 9 -11.54 5.19 -3.81
CA SER A 9 -10.35 5.65 -4.54
C SER A 9 -9.07 4.96 -4.04
N LEU A 10 -8.06 4.85 -4.90
CA LEU A 10 -6.72 4.38 -4.53
C LEU A 10 -6.11 5.20 -3.39
N PHE A 11 -6.42 6.49 -3.34
CA PHE A 11 -5.99 7.37 -2.26
C PHE A 11 -6.54 6.93 -0.89
N ASN A 12 -7.83 6.58 -0.82
CA ASN A 12 -8.44 6.12 0.42
C ASN A 12 -7.88 4.77 0.87
N ILE A 13 -7.60 3.87 -0.07
CA ILE A 13 -6.92 2.59 0.19
C ILE A 13 -5.52 2.84 0.75
N ALA A 14 -4.73 3.69 0.10
CA ALA A 14 -3.36 4.02 0.54
C ALA A 14 -3.34 4.69 1.92
N GLN A 15 -4.31 5.56 2.21
CA GLN A 15 -4.45 6.20 3.52
C GLN A 15 -4.76 5.17 4.61
N TYR A 16 -5.68 4.23 4.35
CA TYR A 16 -5.96 3.13 5.28
C TYR A 16 -4.72 2.26 5.51
N ASP A 17 -4.05 1.86 4.44
CA ASP A 17 -2.83 1.06 4.48
C ASP A 17 -1.71 1.77 5.26
N SER A 18 -1.61 3.09 5.18
CA SER A 18 -0.61 3.87 5.94
C SER A 18 -0.81 3.74 7.46
N PHE A 19 -2.05 3.64 7.94
CA PHE A 19 -2.34 3.44 9.35
C PHE A 19 -1.98 2.02 9.81
N ILE A 20 -2.24 1.02 8.97
CA ILE A 20 -1.82 -0.37 9.22
C ILE A 20 -0.29 -0.45 9.32
N LEU A 21 0.42 0.12 8.34
CA LEU A 21 1.87 0.17 8.33
C LEU A 21 2.44 0.90 9.57
N TYR A 22 1.86 2.04 9.95
CA TYR A 22 2.23 2.75 11.16
C TYR A 22 2.01 1.91 12.42
N ALA A 23 0.87 1.23 12.54
CA ALA A 23 0.57 0.38 13.69
C ALA A 23 1.58 -0.78 13.81
N LEU A 24 1.95 -1.42 12.70
CA LEU A 24 2.97 -2.46 12.67
C LEU A 24 4.33 -1.94 13.13
N ALA A 25 4.79 -0.84 12.54
CA ALA A 25 6.08 -0.22 12.88
C ALA A 25 6.12 0.29 14.33
N LEU A 26 5.01 0.84 14.83
CA LEU A 26 4.88 1.29 16.22
C LEU A 26 4.93 0.10 17.19
N ASN A 27 4.21 -0.99 16.87
CA ASN A 27 4.22 -2.20 17.68
C ASN A 27 5.64 -2.79 17.80
N GLU A 28 6.37 -2.85 16.70
CA GLU A 28 7.77 -3.29 16.69
C GLU A 28 8.69 -2.35 17.48
N THR A 29 8.46 -1.04 17.43
CA THR A 29 9.20 -0.04 18.21
C THR A 29 8.98 -0.25 19.72
N LEU A 30 7.72 -0.48 20.13
CA LEU A 30 7.37 -0.76 21.52
C LEU A 30 7.96 -2.10 22.00
N ALA A 31 7.89 -3.13 21.16
CA ALA A 31 8.46 -4.46 21.46
C ALA A 31 9.98 -4.42 21.63
N ALA A 32 10.66 -3.51 20.93
CA ALA A 32 12.09 -3.26 21.07
C ALA A 32 12.46 -2.40 22.31
N GLY A 33 11.47 -1.91 23.08
CA GLY A 33 11.70 -1.03 24.23
C GLY A 33 12.15 0.38 23.85
N GLU A 34 11.97 0.78 22.58
CA GLU A 34 12.38 2.09 22.10
C GLU A 34 11.28 3.13 22.31
N ASN A 35 11.67 4.41 22.28
CA ASN A 35 10.75 5.51 22.49
C ASN A 35 9.80 5.65 21.27
N PRO A 36 8.48 5.44 21.41
CA PRO A 36 7.52 5.56 20.31
C PRO A 36 7.38 7.00 19.79
N ARG A 37 7.87 8.00 20.54
CA ARG A 37 7.92 9.41 20.10
C ARG A 37 9.17 9.72 19.26
N ASN A 38 10.10 8.79 19.13
CA ASN A 38 11.20 8.93 18.18
C ASN A 38 10.70 8.57 16.77
N GLY A 39 10.08 9.54 16.11
CA GLY A 39 9.50 9.38 14.78
C GLY A 39 10.43 8.74 13.75
N PRO A 40 11.70 9.17 13.61
CA PRO A 40 12.66 8.55 12.69
C PRO A 40 12.83 7.03 12.90
N ILE A 41 12.83 6.57 14.15
CA ILE A 41 12.93 5.15 14.47
C ILE A 41 11.68 4.39 14.00
N VAL A 42 10.49 4.94 14.25
CA VAL A 42 9.21 4.34 13.81
C VAL A 42 9.13 4.30 12.28
N VAL A 43 9.43 5.42 11.62
CA VAL A 43 9.39 5.51 10.14
C VAL A 43 10.39 4.56 9.50
N ARG A 44 11.59 4.39 10.07
CA ARG A 44 12.60 3.47 9.51
C ARG A 44 12.13 2.01 9.48
N ARG A 45 11.28 1.61 10.44
CA ARG A 45 10.66 0.26 10.46
C ARG A 45 9.56 0.06 9.42
N MET A 46 9.10 1.14 8.79
CA MET A 46 8.14 1.07 7.69
C MET A 46 8.81 0.73 6.35
N TRP A 47 10.12 0.93 6.23
CA TRP A 47 10.84 0.83 4.96
C TRP A 47 11.33 -0.59 4.70
N ASN A 48 11.60 -0.88 3.43
CA ASN A 48 12.12 -2.15 2.93
C ASN A 48 11.34 -3.38 3.44
N ARG A 49 10.01 -3.34 3.36
CA ARG A 49 9.15 -4.43 3.81
C ARG A 49 7.87 -4.55 2.99
N THR A 50 7.33 -5.76 3.01
CA THR A 50 5.98 -6.03 2.54
C THR A 50 5.02 -6.12 3.73
N PHE A 51 3.80 -5.64 3.56
CA PHE A 51 2.71 -5.82 4.53
C PHE A 51 1.38 -6.03 3.80
N GLU A 52 0.41 -6.63 4.51
CA GLU A 52 -0.93 -6.86 3.98
C GLU A 52 -1.79 -5.61 4.19
N GLY A 53 -2.11 -4.91 3.10
CA GLY A 53 -3.04 -3.79 3.07
C GLY A 53 -4.46 -4.22 2.67
N ILE A 54 -5.43 -3.30 2.78
CA ILE A 54 -6.81 -3.55 2.35
C ILE A 54 -6.94 -3.63 0.83
N GLY A 55 -6.02 -2.98 0.11
CA GLY A 55 -5.88 -3.09 -1.35
C GLY A 55 -5.11 -4.32 -1.82
N GLY A 56 -4.66 -5.18 -0.90
CA GLY A 56 -3.73 -6.28 -1.15
C GLY A 56 -2.32 -6.01 -0.61
N PRO A 57 -1.36 -6.92 -0.85
CA PRO A 57 0.01 -6.77 -0.41
C PRO A 57 0.64 -5.48 -0.94
N ALA A 58 1.36 -4.78 -0.08
CA ALA A 58 2.05 -3.54 -0.40
C ALA A 58 3.52 -3.65 0.00
N TYR A 59 4.41 -3.24 -0.90
CA TYR A 59 5.84 -3.15 -0.61
C TYR A 59 6.27 -1.68 -0.48
N VAL A 60 6.97 -1.37 0.59
CA VAL A 60 7.67 -0.10 0.78
C VAL A 60 9.15 -0.36 0.59
N ASN A 61 9.75 0.33 -0.37
CA ASN A 61 11.14 0.11 -0.74
C ASN A 61 12.12 0.71 0.28
N ALA A 62 13.41 0.54 0.04
CA ALA A 62 14.47 0.99 0.95
C ALA A 62 14.59 2.52 1.06
N ASN A 63 13.98 3.28 0.15
CA ASN A 63 13.90 4.74 0.20
C ASN A 63 12.65 5.24 0.96
N GLY A 64 11.75 4.34 1.35
CA GLY A 64 10.50 4.68 2.03
C GLY A 64 9.32 4.96 1.11
N ASP A 65 9.46 4.71 -0.20
CA ASP A 65 8.39 4.88 -1.16
C ASP A 65 7.61 3.57 -1.34
N ARG A 66 6.31 3.67 -1.58
CA ARG A 66 5.48 2.51 -1.94
C ARG A 66 5.70 2.17 -3.41
N ASP A 67 6.09 0.94 -3.69
CA ASP A 67 6.10 0.42 -5.05
C ASP A 67 4.64 0.22 -5.49
N THR A 68 4.30 0.75 -6.66
CA THR A 68 2.92 0.82 -7.15
C THR A 68 2.77 0.00 -8.42
N ASP A 69 1.82 -0.92 -8.42
CA ASP A 69 1.48 -1.72 -9.59
C ASP A 69 0.49 -0.98 -10.49
N PHE A 70 0.74 -1.04 -11.80
CA PHE A 70 -0.12 -0.45 -12.81
C PHE A 70 -0.55 -1.53 -13.81
N THR A 71 -1.82 -1.50 -14.19
CA THR A 71 -2.34 -2.32 -15.30
C THR A 71 -2.65 -1.40 -16.46
N LEU A 72 -2.12 -1.73 -17.65
CA LEU A 72 -2.51 -1.08 -18.89
C LEU A 72 -3.81 -1.70 -19.39
N LEU A 73 -4.76 -0.84 -19.73
CA LEU A 73 -6.04 -1.24 -20.31
C LEU A 73 -6.06 -0.87 -21.79
N ASP A 74 -6.43 -1.82 -22.63
CA ASP A 74 -6.64 -1.60 -24.06
C ASP A 74 -8.12 -1.75 -24.43
N LEU A 75 -8.55 -1.01 -25.44
CA LEU A 75 -9.93 -1.02 -25.94
C LEU A 75 -10.12 -2.21 -26.87
N ASN A 76 -11.00 -3.14 -26.51
CA ASN A 76 -11.39 -4.23 -27.39
C ASN A 76 -12.32 -3.69 -28.51
N PRO A 77 -11.92 -3.72 -29.79
CA PRO A 77 -12.68 -3.11 -30.87
C PRO A 77 -13.98 -3.85 -31.21
N ASN A 78 -14.14 -5.10 -30.76
CA ASN A 78 -15.30 -5.92 -31.09
C ASN A 78 -16.49 -5.68 -30.15
N ASN A 79 -16.23 -5.25 -28.91
CA ASN A 79 -17.26 -5.00 -27.90
C ASN A 79 -17.19 -3.61 -27.26
N GLY A 80 -16.15 -2.82 -27.55
CA GLY A 80 -15.97 -1.48 -27.01
C GLY A 80 -15.58 -1.43 -25.52
N GLU A 81 -15.18 -2.56 -24.93
CA GLU A 81 -14.80 -2.63 -23.52
C GLU A 81 -13.29 -2.50 -23.33
N PHE A 82 -12.87 -1.80 -22.28
CA PHE A 82 -11.47 -1.79 -21.84
C PHE A 82 -11.14 -3.09 -21.09
N GLN A 83 -10.01 -3.70 -21.43
CA GLN A 83 -9.53 -4.96 -20.85
C GLN A 83 -8.04 -4.84 -20.53
N ALA A 84 -7.60 -5.53 -19.47
CA ALA A 84 -6.18 -5.62 -19.17
C ALA A 84 -5.45 -6.40 -20.28
N ILE A 85 -4.28 -5.92 -20.68
CA ILE A 85 -3.37 -6.60 -21.61
C ILE A 85 -2.24 -7.34 -20.87
#